data_AF-A0A183FPN8-F1
#
_entry.id   AF-A0A183FPN8-F1
#
_cell.length_a   1.000
_cell.length_b   1.000
_cell.length_c   1.000
_cell.angle_alpha   90.00
_cell.angle_beta   90.00
_cell.angle_gamma   90.00
#
_symmetry.space_group_name_H-M   'P 1'
#
loop_
_entity.id
_entity.type
_entity.pdbx_description
1 polymer ?
#
loop_
_entity_poly.entity_id
_entity_poly.type
_entity_poly.pdbx_seq_one_letter_code
_entity_poly.pdbx_strand_id
1 'polypeptide(L)'
;MMLFGRTYEDAALDGRSHAHGPHPKRCYSAEVRVREARLRWYGHVLRGKEDSVRKIGLNFEVIGKRPKGRPKQRWLDTLHADLKITGVYPDLALDRERWCHNTRIADPTTMRDKR
;
A
#
# COMPACT_ATOMS: atom_id res chain seq x y z
N MET A 1 -59.95 -24.06 4.39
CA MET A 1 -59.58 -22.65 4.18
C MET A 1 -58.17 -22.59 3.63
N MET A 2 -57.99 -22.08 2.42
CA MET A 2 -56.87 -21.21 2.04
C MET A 2 -57.14 -20.70 0.63
N LEU A 3 -57.62 -19.45 0.59
CA LEU A 3 -57.75 -18.63 -0.61
C LEU A 3 -56.43 -17.88 -0.85
N PHE A 4 -56.30 -17.43 -2.10
CA PHE A 4 -55.40 -16.42 -2.65
C PHE A 4 -54.01 -16.86 -3.10
N GLY A 5 -53.92 -17.00 -4.43
CA GLY A 5 -52.67 -16.75 -5.14
C GLY A 5 -52.20 -15.31 -4.92
N ARG A 6 -50.89 -15.14 -4.94
CA ARG A 6 -50.24 -13.86 -5.21
C ARG A 6 -49.16 -14.08 -6.24
N THR A 7 -49.32 -13.31 -7.30
CA THR A 7 -48.47 -13.17 -8.46
C THR A 7 -47.10 -12.63 -8.06
N TYR A 8 -46.07 -13.00 -8.83
CA TYR A 8 -44.67 -12.59 -8.76
C TYR A 8 -44.43 -11.07 -8.94
N GLU A 9 -45.47 -10.25 -8.87
CA GLU A 9 -45.49 -8.81 -9.17
C GLU A 9 -45.56 -7.93 -7.91
N ASP A 10 -45.70 -8.50 -6.70
CA ASP A 10 -45.84 -7.73 -5.46
C ASP A 10 -44.50 -7.40 -4.76
N ALA A 11 -43.35 -7.83 -5.29
CA ALA A 11 -42.04 -7.63 -4.65
C ALA A 11 -41.37 -6.28 -5.01
N ALA A 12 -42.09 -5.35 -5.64
CA ALA A 12 -41.53 -4.09 -6.14
C ALA A 12 -41.58 -2.91 -5.15
N LEU A 13 -42.13 -3.04 -3.94
CA LEU A 13 -42.37 -1.89 -3.05
C LEU A 13 -42.00 -2.13 -1.58
N ASP A 14 -40.84 -2.73 -1.30
CA ASP A 14 -40.21 -2.55 0.01
C ASP A 14 -38.75 -2.11 -0.18
N GLY A 15 -38.60 -0.80 -0.40
CA GLY A 15 -37.33 -0.08 -0.47
C GLY A 15 -36.61 0.01 0.86
N ARG A 16 -36.29 -1.13 1.48
CA ARG A 16 -35.46 -1.23 2.68
C ARG A 16 -34.32 -2.23 2.50
N SER A 17 -33.49 -1.95 1.50
CA SER A 17 -32.17 -2.53 1.37
C SER A 17 -31.24 -1.95 2.45
N HIS A 18 -31.29 -2.52 3.66
CA HIS A 18 -30.14 -2.46 4.57
C HIS A 18 -29.09 -3.49 4.16
N ALA A 19 -28.70 -3.43 2.89
CA ALA A 19 -27.40 -3.91 2.47
C ALA A 19 -26.40 -2.84 2.93
N HIS A 20 -25.90 -2.96 4.16
CA HIS A 20 -24.56 -2.46 4.42
C HIS A 20 -23.62 -3.31 3.57
N GLY A 21 -23.47 -2.92 2.30
CA GLY A 21 -22.34 -3.34 1.47
C GLY A 21 -21.04 -3.08 2.25
N PRO A 22 -19.95 -3.80 1.92
CA PRO A 22 -18.74 -3.81 2.72
C PRO A 22 -18.36 -2.39 3.15
N HIS A 23 -18.43 -2.15 4.47
CA HIS A 23 -18.18 -0.84 5.04
C HIS A 23 -16.80 -0.36 4.58
N PRO A 24 -16.65 0.82 3.98
CA PRO A 24 -15.42 1.26 3.32
C PRO A 24 -14.28 1.65 4.29
N LYS A 25 -14.24 1.10 5.51
CA LYS A 25 -13.24 1.44 6.55
C LYS A 25 -12.08 0.45 6.62
N ARG A 26 -12.06 -0.64 5.84
CA ARG A 26 -10.94 -1.58 5.87
C ARG A 26 -10.77 -2.28 4.54
N CYS A 27 -9.86 -1.78 3.70
CA CYS A 27 -8.76 -2.57 3.11
C CYS A 27 -7.93 -1.75 2.10
N TYR A 28 -7.00 -0.92 2.59
CA TYR A 28 -5.64 -1.07 2.06
C TYR A 28 -5.03 -2.19 2.87
N SER A 29 -4.42 -3.18 2.22
CA SER A 29 -3.72 -4.22 2.95
C SER A 29 -2.60 -3.59 3.78
N ALA A 30 -2.28 -4.18 4.94
CA ALA A 30 -1.15 -3.75 5.75
C ALA A 30 0.13 -3.67 4.91
N GLU A 31 0.28 -4.57 3.93
CA GLU A 31 1.38 -4.60 2.97
C GLU A 31 1.53 -3.29 2.19
N VAL A 32 0.43 -2.69 1.74
CA VAL A 32 0.42 -1.45 0.96
C VAL A 32 0.92 -0.27 1.81
N ARG A 33 0.51 -0.20 3.08
CA ARG A 33 0.98 0.84 4.02
C ARG A 33 2.43 0.62 4.44
N VAL A 34 2.84 -0.62 4.67
CA VAL A 34 4.23 -0.94 4.98
C VAL A 34 5.12 -0.60 3.79
N ARG A 35 4.71 -0.93 2.55
CA ARG A 35 5.44 -0.54 1.32
C ARG A 35 5.67 0.96 1.24
N GLU A 36 4.61 1.76 1.42
CA GLU A 36 4.74 3.22 1.44
C GLU A 36 5.76 3.68 2.49
N ALA A 37 5.71 3.13 3.71
CA ALA A 37 6.66 3.48 4.76
C ALA A 37 8.12 3.14 4.36
N ARG A 38 8.35 1.97 3.74
CA ARG A 38 9.67 1.56 3.24
C ARG A 38 10.20 2.53 2.18
N LEU A 39 9.36 2.88 1.20
CA LEU A 39 9.74 3.81 0.12
C LEU A 39 9.97 5.23 0.65
N ARG A 40 9.17 5.70 1.61
CA ARG A 40 9.39 7.00 2.27
C ARG A 40 10.73 7.04 2.99
N TRP A 41 11.06 5.98 3.74
CA TRP A 41 12.35 5.87 4.40
C TRP A 41 13.50 5.80 3.39
N TYR A 42 13.36 5.02 2.32
CA TYR A 42 14.41 4.88 1.31
C TYR A 42 14.72 6.20 0.59
N GLY A 43 13.70 6.95 0.16
CA GLY A 43 13.90 8.27 -0.43
C GLY A 43 14.56 9.25 0.55
N HIS A 44 14.26 9.12 1.86
CA HIS A 44 14.95 9.89 2.89
C HIS A 44 16.43 9.53 2.99
N VAL A 45 16.79 8.25 2.89
CA VAL A 45 18.19 7.80 2.87
C VAL A 45 18.92 8.32 1.63
N LEU A 46 18.31 8.25 0.44
CA LEU A 46 18.93 8.68 -0.82
C LEU A 46 19.28 10.17 -0.83
N ARG A 47 18.40 11.01 -0.26
CA ARG A 47 18.65 12.46 -0.11
C ARG A 47 19.60 12.80 1.04
N GLY A 48 19.95 11.84 1.88
CA GLY A 48 20.91 12.02 2.96
C GLY A 48 22.34 12.19 2.45
N LYS A 49 23.19 12.77 3.30
CA LYS A 49 24.63 12.89 3.04
C LYS A 49 25.27 11.50 2.87
N GLU A 50 26.28 11.41 2.01
CA GLU A 50 26.93 10.14 1.65
C GLU A 50 27.54 9.41 2.84
N ASP A 51 28.16 10.15 3.76
CA ASP A 51 28.77 9.66 4.99
C ASP A 51 27.76 9.41 6.13
N SER A 52 26.46 9.59 5.88
CA SER A 52 25.46 9.33 6.91
C SER A 52 25.37 7.83 7.21
N VAL A 53 25.29 7.49 8.50
CA VAL A 53 25.17 6.10 8.98
C VAL A 53 24.08 5.31 8.25
N ARG A 54 22.96 5.98 7.92
CA ARG A 54 21.84 5.36 7.18
C ARG A 54 22.23 4.96 5.76
N LYS A 55 22.97 5.80 5.04
CA LYS A 55 23.37 5.55 3.65
C LYS A 55 24.50 4.54 3.58
N ILE A 56 25.46 4.64 4.49
CA ILE A 56 26.49 3.61 4.70
C ILE A 56 25.84 2.25 5.00
N GLY A 57 24.93 2.20 5.98
CA GLY A 57 24.27 0.96 6.38
C GLY A 57 23.36 0.35 5.30
N LEU A 58 22.74 1.18 4.45
CA LEU A 58 21.96 0.72 3.30
C LEU A 58 22.85 0.02 2.27
N ASN A 59 24.05 0.55 2.01
CA ASN A 59 24.99 0.04 1.01
C ASN A 59 25.94 -1.03 1.56
N PHE A 60 25.90 -1.30 2.87
CA PHE A 60 26.83 -2.20 3.53
C PHE A 60 26.57 -3.66 3.13
N GLU A 61 27.60 -4.32 2.59
CA GLU A 61 27.56 -5.75 2.28
C GLU A 61 28.24 -6.57 3.38
N VAL A 62 27.50 -7.53 3.95
CA VAL A 62 28.05 -8.47 4.93
C VAL A 62 28.76 -9.60 4.20
N ILE A 63 30.08 -9.65 4.33
CA ILE A 63 30.92 -10.73 3.77
C ILE A 63 30.72 -12.00 4.59
N GLY A 64 30.40 -13.11 3.92
CA GLY A 64 30.31 -14.44 4.54
C GLY A 64 29.09 -15.27 4.11
N LYS A 65 29.12 -16.56 4.43
CA LYS A 65 28.00 -17.48 4.16
C LYS A 65 26.95 -17.38 5.28
N ARG A 66 25.70 -17.19 4.90
CA ARG A 66 24.57 -17.11 5.85
C ARG A 66 24.21 -18.51 6.38
N PRO A 67 23.93 -18.67 7.68
CA PRO A 67 23.48 -19.95 8.24
C PRO A 67 22.14 -20.40 7.65
N LYS A 68 21.91 -21.72 7.61
CA LYS A 68 20.65 -22.32 7.14
C LYS A 68 19.53 -22.09 8.17
N GLY A 69 18.29 -21.87 7.70
CA GLY A 69 17.08 -21.85 8.53
C GLY A 69 16.28 -20.54 8.54
N ARG A 70 16.90 -19.38 8.29
CA ARG A 70 16.20 -18.07 8.24
C ARG A 70 15.78 -17.73 6.80
N PRO A 71 14.67 -16.99 6.59
CA PRO A 71 14.34 -16.44 5.27
C PRO A 71 15.54 -15.71 4.66
N LYS A 72 15.80 -16.00 3.38
CA LYS A 72 16.93 -15.43 2.62
C LYS A 72 16.66 -13.99 2.15
N GLN A 73 15.40 -13.55 2.22
CA GLN A 73 14.98 -12.22 1.76
C GLN A 73 15.68 -11.12 2.57
N ARG A 74 16.41 -10.26 1.86
CA ARG A 74 17.02 -9.06 2.40
C ARG A 74 16.02 -7.90 2.36
N TRP A 75 16.31 -6.88 3.14
CA TRP A 75 15.59 -5.61 3.07
C TRP A 75 15.63 -5.03 1.64
N LEU A 76 16.82 -5.00 1.02
CA LEU A 76 17.02 -4.53 -0.35
C LEU A 76 16.19 -5.32 -1.37
N ASP A 77 16.04 -6.64 -1.21
CA ASP A 77 15.23 -7.47 -2.11
C ASP A 77 13.76 -7.03 -2.07
N THR A 78 13.25 -6.79 -0.85
CA THR A 78 11.88 -6.28 -0.64
C THR A 78 11.71 -4.89 -1.23
N LEU A 79 12.71 -4.02 -1.05
CA LEU A 79 12.72 -2.67 -1.57
C LEU A 79 12.69 -2.65 -3.11
N HIS A 80 13.50 -3.49 -3.77
CA HIS A 80 13.48 -3.62 -5.23
C HIS A 80 12.13 -4.11 -5.74
N ALA A 81 11.50 -5.07 -5.04
CA ALA A 81 10.15 -5.51 -5.37
C ALA A 81 9.13 -4.36 -5.23
N ASP A 82 9.22 -3.56 -4.16
CA ASP A 82 8.35 -2.41 -3.96
C ASP A 82 8.50 -1.35 -5.06
N LEU A 83 9.73 -0.99 -5.42
CA LEU A 83 10.02 -0.05 -6.51
C LEU A 83 9.45 -0.55 -7.84
N LYS A 84 9.58 -1.86 -8.11
CA LYS A 84 9.00 -2.50 -9.30
C LYS A 84 7.48 -2.44 -9.28
N ILE A 85 6.84 -2.67 -8.12
CA ILE A 85 5.38 -2.63 -7.99
C ILE A 85 4.84 -1.21 -8.14
N THR A 86 5.55 -0.20 -7.61
CA THR A 86 5.13 1.20 -7.75
C THR A 86 5.57 1.86 -9.05
N GLY A 87 6.47 1.22 -9.82
CA GLY A 87 7.03 1.80 -11.04
C GLY A 87 7.88 3.05 -10.79
N VAL A 88 8.46 3.17 -9.60
CA VAL A 88 9.26 4.34 -9.21
C VAL A 88 10.74 4.03 -9.37
N TYR A 89 11.46 4.93 -10.02
CA TYR A 89 12.91 4.85 -10.15
C TYR A 89 13.61 5.59 -8.99
N PRO A 90 14.70 5.04 -8.43
CA PRO A 90 15.41 5.64 -7.29
C PRO A 90 15.97 7.05 -7.53
N ASP A 91 16.34 7.38 -8.77
CA ASP A 91 16.84 8.70 -9.20
C ASP A 91 15.80 9.82 -8.97
N LEU A 92 14.52 9.50 -9.08
CA LEU A 92 13.41 10.41 -8.76
C LEU A 92 13.40 10.82 -7.28
N ALA A 93 14.14 10.15 -6.39
CA ALA A 93 14.18 10.49 -4.97
C ALA A 93 14.74 11.89 -4.68
N LEU A 94 15.55 12.45 -5.59
CA LEU A 94 16.06 13.82 -5.47
C LEU A 94 14.95 14.86 -5.62
N ASP A 95 13.97 14.58 -6.48
CA ASP A 95 12.75 15.38 -6.59
C ASP A 95 11.75 14.93 -5.51
N ARG A 96 11.69 15.71 -4.43
CA ARG A 96 10.86 15.39 -3.26
C ARG A 96 9.38 15.33 -3.60
N GLU A 97 8.89 16.21 -4.46
CA GLU A 97 7.47 16.28 -4.82
C GLU A 97 7.09 15.08 -5.67
N ARG A 98 7.89 14.79 -6.69
CA ARG A 98 7.67 13.64 -7.58
C ARG A 98 7.83 12.32 -6.83
N TRP A 99 8.80 12.22 -5.92
CA TRP A 99 8.93 11.06 -5.02
C TRP A 99 7.69 10.88 -4.14
N CYS A 100 7.22 11.96 -3.51
CA CYS A 100 6.05 11.91 -2.64
C CYS A 100 4.80 11.50 -3.43
N HIS A 101 4.55 12.12 -4.59
CA HIS A 101 3.40 11.82 -5.42
C HIS A 101 3.33 10.35 -5.84
N ASN A 102 4.46 9.76 -6.24
CA ASN A 102 4.48 8.39 -6.76
C ASN A 102 4.57 7.31 -5.67
N THR A 103 5.01 7.65 -4.45
CA THR A 103 5.15 6.68 -3.35
C THR A 103 4.05 6.80 -2.30
N ARG A 104 3.44 7.98 -2.17
CA ARG A 104 2.33 8.23 -1.24
C ARG A 104 1.09 7.55 -1.76
N ILE A 105 0.40 6.88 -0.85
CA ILE A 105 -0.86 6.24 -1.18
C ILE A 105 -1.95 7.11 -0.58
N ALA A 106 -2.73 7.74 -1.46
CA ALA A 106 -3.84 8.58 -1.05
C ALA A 106 -4.74 7.84 -0.06
N ASP A 107 -5.13 8.54 1.00
CA ASP A 107 -6.18 8.05 1.89
C ASP A 107 -7.51 8.25 1.14
N PRO A 108 -8.32 7.19 0.90
CA PRO A 108 -9.55 7.32 0.16
C PRO A 108 -10.60 8.10 0.95
N THR A 109 -10.38 8.31 2.25
CA THR A 109 -11.24 9.20 3.04
C THR A 109 -11.05 10.66 2.63
N THR A 110 -9.87 11.05 2.13
CA THR A 110 -9.64 12.42 1.63
C THR A 110 -10.14 12.65 0.21
N MET A 111 -10.53 11.59 -0.52
CA MET A 111 -11.17 11.72 -1.85
C MET A 111 -12.68 11.99 -1.79
N ARG A 112 -13.27 12.00 -0.59
CA ARG A 112 -14.72 12.21 -0.38
C ARG A 112 -15.16 13.67 -0.33
N ASP A 113 -14.22 14.59 -0.13
CA ASP A 113 -14.50 15.99 0.22
C ASP A 113 -14.36 16.93 -0.99
N LYS A 114 -14.92 16.49 -2.12
CA LYS A 114 -15.09 17.32 -3.33
C LYS A 114 -16.54 17.18 -3.77
N ARG A 115 -17.41 18.01 -3.21
CA ARG A 115 -18.77 18.24 -3.70
C ARG A 115 -18.97 19.74 -3.89
#